data_AF-A0A927JAS2-F1
#
_entry.id   AF-A0A927JAS2-F1
#
_cell.length_a   1.000
_cell.length_b   1.000
_cell.length_c   1.000
_cell.angle_alpha   90.00
_cell.angle_beta   90.00
_cell.angle_gamma   90.00
#
_symmetry.space_group_name_H-M   'P 1'
#
loop_
_entity.id
_entity.type
_entity.pdbx_description
1 polymer ?
#
loop_
_entity_poly.entity_id
_entity_poly.type
_entity_poly.pdbx_seq_one_letter_code
_entity_poly.pdbx_strand_id
1 'polypeptide(L)'
;MVEKDCSAVRESLSARLDGEPAPLASDAVETHLAGCAGCQAWQNAAVDLRRRSRLMPLPVVPDRSARLVAGLQAPPRPRLLRTWWPRIALVTLALVQVAVVISAMSHHHGHASHEVTVLKVALAAGFLAAAIQPSRARGMLALMGVASLGLLVSAAIGVAGATTTVTGELGHLTVIAGWVVLMVLARRDTHDGPLRPRTARSARSLAVTTTQSFDEPASGASRESARAA
;
A
#
# COMPACT_ATOMS: atom_id res chain seq x y z
N MET A 1 -40.45 -30.00 -2.99
CA MET A 1 -39.16 -30.30 -2.35
C MET A 1 -38.03 -29.94 -3.31
N VAL A 2 -37.54 -28.71 -3.27
CA VAL A 2 -36.32 -28.24 -3.97
C VAL A 2 -35.38 -27.74 -2.87
N GLU A 3 -34.87 -28.66 -2.07
CA GLU A 3 -34.03 -28.41 -0.88
C GLU A 3 -32.57 -28.80 -1.13
N LYS A 4 -32.11 -28.75 -2.39
CA LYS A 4 -30.71 -28.96 -2.79
C LYS A 4 -30.44 -28.01 -3.96
N ASP A 5 -29.68 -26.92 -3.89
CA ASP A 5 -28.75 -26.44 -2.89
C ASP A 5 -28.63 -24.91 -3.07
N CYS A 6 -29.53 -24.13 -2.46
CA CYS A 6 -29.49 -22.67 -2.59
C CYS A 6 -28.16 -22.08 -2.10
N SER A 7 -27.47 -22.76 -1.19
CA SER A 7 -26.16 -22.35 -0.67
C SER A 7 -25.11 -22.43 -1.76
N ALA A 8 -24.95 -23.60 -2.41
CA ALA A 8 -23.97 -23.77 -3.48
C ALA A 8 -24.24 -22.89 -4.70
N VAL A 9 -25.52 -22.61 -5.00
CA VAL A 9 -25.90 -21.67 -6.06
C VAL A 9 -25.50 -20.23 -5.70
N ARG A 10 -25.77 -19.78 -4.47
CA ARG A 10 -25.35 -18.44 -4.01
C ARG A 10 -23.84 -18.31 -3.95
N GLU A 11 -23.13 -19.34 -3.52
CA GLU A 11 -21.66 -19.40 -3.53
C GLU A 11 -21.11 -19.26 -4.96
N SER A 12 -21.66 -20.02 -5.91
CA SER A 12 -21.28 -19.95 -7.32
C SER A 12 -21.58 -18.59 -7.95
N LEU A 13 -22.72 -17.97 -7.61
CA LEU A 13 -23.05 -16.62 -8.05
C LEU A 13 -22.11 -15.57 -7.43
N SER A 14 -21.71 -15.72 -6.17
CA SER A 14 -20.72 -14.84 -5.53
C SER A 14 -19.36 -14.95 -6.22
N ALA A 15 -18.86 -16.17 -6.43
CA ALA A 15 -17.59 -16.42 -7.11
C ALA A 15 -17.56 -15.76 -8.51
N ARG A 16 -18.66 -15.89 -9.28
CA ARG A 16 -18.81 -15.22 -10.58
C ARG A 16 -18.76 -13.70 -10.49
N LEU A 17 -19.35 -13.09 -9.47
CA LEU A 17 -19.33 -11.64 -9.27
C LEU A 17 -17.92 -11.12 -8.95
N ASP A 18 -17.12 -11.94 -8.28
CA ASP A 18 -15.74 -11.64 -7.89
C ASP A 18 -14.70 -12.05 -8.95
N GLY A 19 -15.09 -12.86 -9.94
CA GLY A 19 -14.20 -13.39 -10.98
C GLY A 19 -13.39 -14.61 -10.53
N GLU A 20 -13.81 -15.25 -9.44
CA GLU A 20 -13.23 -16.45 -8.87
C GLU A 20 -13.85 -17.72 -9.48
N PRO A 21 -13.17 -18.86 -9.45
CA PRO A 21 -13.72 -20.13 -9.94
C PRO A 21 -14.97 -20.53 -9.15
N ALA A 22 -16.05 -20.82 -9.87
CA ALA A 22 -17.34 -21.22 -9.29
C ALA A 22 -17.38 -22.74 -9.01
N PRO A 23 -17.94 -23.18 -7.87
CA PRO A 23 -18.09 -24.61 -7.55
C PRO A 23 -19.07 -25.36 -8.48
N LEU A 24 -20.14 -24.70 -8.92
CA LEU A 24 -21.12 -25.25 -9.85
C LEU A 24 -20.89 -24.76 -11.27
N ALA A 25 -21.20 -25.61 -12.24
CA ALA A 25 -21.27 -25.23 -13.65
C ALA A 25 -22.40 -24.23 -13.92
N SER A 26 -22.25 -23.42 -14.96
CA SER A 26 -23.16 -22.30 -15.24
C SER A 26 -24.59 -22.77 -15.59
N ASP A 27 -24.72 -23.88 -16.29
CA ASP A 27 -25.97 -24.55 -16.65
C ASP A 27 -26.78 -24.99 -15.42
N ALA A 28 -26.11 -25.55 -14.41
CA ALA A 28 -26.73 -25.96 -13.15
C ALA A 28 -27.25 -24.74 -12.36
N VAL A 29 -26.47 -23.65 -12.34
CA VAL A 29 -26.88 -22.38 -11.71
C VAL A 29 -28.08 -21.77 -12.44
N GLU A 30 -28.08 -21.75 -13.77
CA GLU A 30 -29.19 -21.22 -14.59
C GLU A 30 -30.47 -22.03 -14.44
N THR A 31 -30.36 -23.36 -14.42
CA THR A 31 -31.50 -24.27 -14.19
C THR A 31 -32.14 -24.01 -12.82
N HIS A 32 -31.33 -23.79 -11.78
CA HIS A 32 -31.85 -23.46 -10.46
C HIS A 32 -32.49 -22.06 -10.43
N LEU A 33 -31.88 -21.07 -11.10
CA LEU A 33 -32.45 -19.73 -11.21
C LEU A 33 -33.81 -19.74 -11.90
N ALA A 34 -34.04 -20.62 -12.88
CA ALA A 34 -35.34 -20.73 -13.54
C ALA A 34 -36.48 -21.16 -12.60
N GLY A 35 -36.17 -21.91 -11.52
CA GLY A 35 -37.17 -22.45 -10.58
C GLY A 35 -37.19 -21.80 -9.19
N CYS A 36 -36.21 -20.94 -8.85
CA CYS A 36 -36.04 -20.44 -7.48
C CYS A 36 -36.07 -18.90 -7.40
N ALA A 37 -37.21 -18.34 -7.03
CA ALA A 37 -37.38 -16.89 -6.82
C ALA A 37 -36.45 -16.33 -5.73
N GLY A 38 -36.13 -17.12 -4.70
CA GLY A 38 -35.22 -16.70 -3.63
C GLY A 38 -33.77 -16.50 -4.11
N CYS A 39 -33.30 -17.31 -5.05
CA CYS A 39 -31.97 -17.15 -5.65
C CYS A 39 -31.94 -16.03 -6.70
N GLN A 40 -33.02 -15.82 -7.46
CA GLN A 40 -33.15 -14.65 -8.35
C GLN A 40 -33.10 -13.33 -7.56
N ALA A 41 -33.87 -13.22 -6.47
CA ALA A 41 -33.88 -12.05 -5.61
C ALA A 41 -32.49 -11.79 -4.99
N TRP A 42 -31.82 -12.85 -4.54
CA TRP A 42 -30.45 -12.76 -4.00
C TRP A 42 -29.46 -12.25 -5.06
N GLN A 43 -29.52 -12.77 -6.29
CA GLN A 43 -28.63 -12.35 -7.39
C GLN A 43 -28.80 -10.85 -7.68
N ASN A 44 -30.04 -10.38 -7.77
CA ASN A 44 -30.32 -8.97 -8.02
C ASN A 44 -29.78 -8.07 -6.90
N ALA A 45 -29.97 -8.48 -5.64
CA ALA A 45 -29.43 -7.76 -4.48
C ALA A 45 -27.89 -7.73 -4.48
N ALA A 46 -27.24 -8.85 -4.83
CA ALA A 46 -25.78 -8.94 -4.90
C ALA A 46 -25.19 -8.08 -6.03
N VAL A 47 -25.81 -8.07 -7.22
CA VAL A 47 -25.41 -7.21 -8.35
C VAL A 47 -25.58 -5.73 -8.01
N ASP A 48 -26.69 -5.36 -7.37
CA ASP A 48 -26.94 -3.99 -6.96
C ASP A 48 -25.96 -3.53 -5.88
N LEU A 49 -25.69 -4.36 -4.88
CA LEU A 49 -24.67 -4.09 -3.86
C LEU A 49 -23.28 -3.89 -4.50
N ARG A 50 -22.90 -4.75 -5.44
CA ARG A 50 -21.63 -4.64 -6.19
C ARG A 50 -21.56 -3.35 -7.00
N ARG A 51 -22.67 -2.93 -7.60
CA ARG A 51 -22.75 -1.66 -8.32
C ARG A 51 -22.54 -0.49 -7.35
N ARG A 52 -23.27 -0.47 -6.24
CA ARG A 52 -23.16 0.59 -5.22
C ARG A 52 -21.78 0.64 -4.58
N SER A 53 -21.12 -0.49 -4.35
CA SER A 53 -19.77 -0.54 -3.77
C SER A 53 -18.66 -0.13 -4.76
N ARG A 54 -18.84 -0.34 -6.06
CA ARG A 54 -17.89 0.08 -7.10
C ARG A 54 -18.06 1.51 -7.55
N LEU A 55 -19.26 2.06 -7.43
CA LEU A 55 -19.53 3.47 -7.69
C LEU A 55 -19.10 4.31 -6.49
N MET A 56 -17.79 4.39 -6.26
CA MET A 56 -17.25 5.55 -5.54
C MET A 56 -17.37 6.72 -6.51
N PRO A 57 -18.05 7.83 -6.16
CA PRO A 57 -17.98 9.04 -6.94
C PRO A 57 -16.50 9.36 -7.12
N LEU A 58 -16.04 9.37 -8.37
CA LEU A 58 -14.67 9.79 -8.63
C LEU A 58 -14.63 11.25 -8.16
N PRO A 59 -13.89 11.59 -7.09
CA PRO A 59 -13.80 12.98 -6.69
C PRO A 59 -13.32 13.76 -7.90
N VAL A 60 -13.88 14.94 -8.17
CA VAL A 60 -13.42 15.79 -9.27
C VAL A 60 -11.92 15.99 -9.10
N VAL A 61 -11.12 15.24 -9.86
CA VAL A 61 -9.67 15.31 -9.79
C VAL A 61 -9.29 16.48 -10.69
N PRO A 62 -8.62 17.53 -10.16
CA PRO A 62 -8.14 18.63 -10.99
C PRO A 62 -7.28 18.06 -12.13
N ASP A 63 -7.44 18.57 -13.34
CA ASP A 63 -6.62 18.09 -14.46
C ASP A 63 -5.12 18.26 -14.12
N ARG A 64 -4.39 17.15 -14.21
CA ARG A 64 -2.94 17.07 -13.96
C ARG A 64 -2.17 16.71 -15.23
N SER A 65 -2.83 16.62 -16.39
CA SER A 65 -2.23 16.26 -17.68
C SER A 65 -0.97 17.08 -17.97
N ALA A 66 -1.06 18.40 -17.86
CA ALA A 66 0.07 19.32 -18.07
C ALA A 66 1.24 19.07 -17.10
N ARG A 67 0.95 18.79 -15.81
CA ARG A 67 1.98 18.47 -14.81
C ARG A 67 2.66 17.13 -15.07
N LEU A 68 1.93 16.15 -15.58
CA LEU A 68 2.48 14.85 -15.95
C LEU A 68 3.41 14.95 -17.16
N VAL A 69 2.99 15.65 -18.21
CA VAL A 69 3.81 15.90 -19.40
C VAL A 69 5.08 16.68 -19.02
N ALA A 70 4.95 17.74 -18.22
CA ALA A 70 6.12 18.47 -17.72
C ALA A 70 7.06 17.59 -16.87
N GLY A 71 6.52 16.66 -16.08
CA GLY A 71 7.31 15.71 -15.29
C GLY A 71 8.09 14.68 -16.11
N LEU A 72 7.58 14.30 -17.29
CA LEU A 72 8.26 13.42 -18.25
C LEU A 72 9.42 14.12 -18.96
N GLN A 73 9.27 15.43 -19.21
CA GLN A 73 10.29 16.26 -19.86
C GLN A 73 11.36 16.78 -18.89
N ALA A 74 11.12 16.71 -17.58
CA ALA A 74 12.06 17.19 -16.58
C ALA A 74 13.29 16.28 -16.47
N PRO A 75 14.51 16.83 -16.25
CA PRO A 75 15.72 16.04 -16.08
C PRO A 75 15.60 15.12 -14.85
N PRO A 76 16.25 13.94 -14.87
CA PRO A 76 16.25 13.02 -13.74
C PRO A 76 16.91 13.69 -12.53
N ARG A 77 16.10 14.22 -11.61
CA ARG A 77 16.57 14.67 -10.30
C ARG A 77 17.10 13.45 -9.52
N PRO A 78 18.11 13.61 -8.63
CA PRO A 78 18.60 12.53 -7.79
C PRO A 78 17.50 12.08 -6.81
N ARG A 79 16.63 11.17 -7.28
CA ARG A 79 15.50 10.62 -6.53
C ARG A 79 15.98 9.84 -5.30
N LEU A 80 17.21 9.33 -5.33
CA LEU A 80 17.84 8.61 -4.24
C LEU A 80 17.85 9.42 -2.93
N LEU A 81 18.46 10.61 -2.88
CA LEU A 81 18.47 11.39 -1.64
C LEU A 81 17.05 11.71 -1.14
N ARG A 82 16.15 12.06 -2.06
CA ARG A 82 14.75 12.37 -1.74
C ARG A 82 13.98 11.17 -1.17
N THR A 83 14.24 9.97 -1.67
CA THR A 83 13.56 8.73 -1.24
C THR A 83 14.15 8.15 0.04
N TRP A 84 15.47 8.26 0.23
CA TRP A 84 16.17 7.60 1.33
C TRP A 84 16.29 8.46 2.59
N TRP A 85 16.30 9.80 2.48
CA TRP A 85 16.44 10.66 3.67
C TRP A 85 15.42 10.40 4.79
N PRO A 86 14.10 10.16 4.56
CA PRO A 86 13.19 9.96 5.68
C PRO A 86 13.48 8.64 6.41
N ARG A 87 13.98 7.62 5.68
CA ARG A 87 14.37 6.34 6.28
C ARG A 87 15.63 6.50 7.12
N ILE A 88 16.63 7.18 6.58
CA ILE A 88 17.87 7.49 7.30
C ILE A 88 17.53 8.30 8.56
N ALA A 89 16.68 9.34 8.44
CA ALA A 89 16.23 10.15 9.56
C ALA A 89 15.53 9.31 10.65
N LEU A 90 14.58 8.44 10.28
CA LEU A 90 13.91 7.54 11.24
C LEU A 90 14.88 6.59 11.94
N VAL A 91 15.85 6.01 11.20
CA VAL A 91 16.89 5.16 11.78
C VAL A 91 17.76 5.96 12.75
N THR A 92 18.21 7.16 12.37
CA THR A 92 19.00 8.01 13.26
C THR A 92 18.24 8.40 14.53
N LEU A 93 16.95 8.73 14.42
CA LEU A 93 16.11 9.06 15.57
C LEU A 93 15.88 7.85 16.48
N ALA A 94 15.69 6.66 15.91
CA ALA A 94 15.61 5.41 16.68
C ALA A 94 16.91 5.15 17.45
N LEU A 95 18.08 5.32 16.82
CA LEU A 95 19.38 5.15 17.47
C LEU A 95 19.61 6.17 18.59
N VAL A 96 19.25 7.43 18.37
CA VAL A 96 19.33 8.48 19.40
C VAL A 96 18.43 8.12 20.60
N GLN A 97 17.23 7.62 20.36
CA GLN A 97 16.34 7.17 21.44
C GLN A 97 16.93 6.02 22.26
N VAL A 98 17.57 5.05 21.60
CA VAL A 98 18.27 3.95 22.28
C VAL A 98 19.42 4.48 23.13
N ALA A 99 20.22 5.42 22.60
CA ALA A 99 21.31 6.04 23.37
C ALA A 99 20.79 6.79 24.62
N VAL A 100 19.68 7.51 24.48
CA VAL A 100 19.01 8.19 25.61
C VAL A 100 18.52 7.18 26.65
N VAL A 101 17.95 6.05 26.23
CA VAL A 101 17.53 4.97 27.14
C VAL A 101 18.72 4.39 27.89
N ILE A 102 19.81 4.06 27.19
CA ILE A 102 21.03 3.52 27.80
C ILE A 102 21.58 4.49 28.85
N SER A 103 21.71 5.77 28.51
CA SER A 103 22.18 6.81 29.44
C SER A 103 21.26 6.97 30.65
N ALA A 104 19.94 6.98 30.45
CA ALA A 104 18.97 7.09 31.54
C ALA A 104 19.04 5.90 32.51
N MET A 105 19.23 4.68 32.00
CA MET A 105 19.42 3.48 32.82
C MET A 105 20.72 3.52 33.63
N SER A 106 21.77 4.19 33.14
CA SER A 106 23.03 4.33 33.87
C SER A 106 22.97 5.33 35.03
N HIS A 107 22.05 6.30 35.00
CA HIS A 107 22.00 7.40 35.96
C HIS A 107 20.81 7.38 36.92
N HIS A 108 19.72 6.68 36.58
CA HIS A 108 18.46 6.74 37.35
C HIS A 108 17.88 5.36 37.66
N HIS A 109 17.80 5.02 38.96
CA HIS A 109 17.33 3.72 39.46
C HIS A 109 15.97 3.84 40.15
N GLY A 110 14.87 3.88 39.40
CA GLY A 110 13.50 3.98 39.96
C GLY A 110 12.46 3.27 39.10
N HIS A 111 11.35 2.82 39.70
CA HIS A 111 10.32 2.06 38.95
C HIS A 111 9.70 2.85 37.79
N ALA A 112 9.45 4.14 37.97
CA ALA A 112 8.94 5.01 36.92
C ALA A 112 9.92 5.20 35.74
N SER A 113 11.23 5.02 35.94
CA SER A 113 12.20 5.11 34.83
C SER A 113 12.11 3.87 33.92
N HIS A 114 11.76 2.70 34.46
CA HIS A 114 11.58 1.48 33.67
C HIS A 114 10.37 1.56 32.72
N GLU A 115 9.24 2.09 33.19
CA GLU A 115 8.05 2.27 32.35
C GLU A 115 8.32 3.23 31.19
N VAL A 116 8.95 4.37 31.48
CA VAL A 116 9.29 5.39 30.46
C VAL A 116 10.35 4.88 29.49
N THR A 117 11.35 4.11 29.95
CA THR A 117 12.37 3.54 29.07
C THR A 117 11.80 2.46 28.15
N VAL A 118 10.93 1.58 28.64
CA VAL A 118 10.21 0.61 27.80
C VAL A 118 9.37 1.30 26.74
N LEU A 119 8.65 2.37 27.11
CA LEU A 119 7.89 3.18 26.15
C LEU A 119 8.80 3.77 25.07
N LYS A 120 9.95 4.35 25.43
CA LYS A 120 10.93 4.90 24.47
C LYS A 120 11.49 3.83 23.53
N VAL A 121 11.77 2.63 24.04
CA VAL A 121 12.20 1.48 23.22
C VAL A 121 11.11 1.08 22.22
N ALA A 122 9.85 1.04 22.63
CA ALA A 122 8.73 0.74 21.75
C ALA A 122 8.57 1.78 20.62
N LEU A 123 8.72 3.07 20.94
CA LEU A 123 8.70 4.14 19.93
C LEU A 123 9.87 4.01 18.94
N ALA A 124 11.09 3.73 19.43
CA ALA A 124 12.27 3.52 18.59
C ALA A 124 12.10 2.32 17.66
N ALA A 125 11.60 1.19 18.17
CA ALA A 125 11.26 0.02 17.38
C ALA A 125 10.21 0.35 16.31
N GLY A 126 9.23 1.20 16.64
CA GLY A 126 8.23 1.66 15.71
C GLY A 126 8.81 2.49 14.55
N PHE A 127 9.72 3.42 14.84
CA PHE A 127 10.41 4.19 13.80
C PHE A 127 11.27 3.30 12.90
N LEU A 128 11.96 2.31 13.47
CA LEU A 128 12.75 1.35 12.71
C LEU A 128 11.86 0.47 11.81
N ALA A 129 10.73 -0.02 12.33
CA ALA A 129 9.76 -0.79 11.57
C ALA A 129 9.19 0.00 10.38
N ALA A 130 8.91 1.29 10.58
CA ALA A 130 8.47 2.18 9.50
C ALA A 130 9.57 2.49 8.48
N ALA A 131 10.84 2.57 8.91
CA ALA A 131 11.97 2.76 8.02
C ALA A 131 12.21 1.54 7.11
N ILE A 132 12.05 0.33 7.66
CA ILE A 132 12.19 -0.95 6.92
C ILE A 132 10.98 -1.19 6.02
N GLN A 133 9.77 -0.98 6.54
CA GLN A 133 8.52 -1.24 5.83
C GLN A 133 7.63 0.04 5.82
N PRO A 134 7.85 0.94 4.84
CA PRO A 134 7.14 2.22 4.76
C PRO A 134 5.62 2.08 4.70
N SER A 135 5.11 0.98 4.13
CA SER A 135 3.67 0.70 4.11
C SER A 135 3.02 0.65 5.50
N ARG A 136 3.78 0.38 6.57
CA ARG A 136 3.28 0.42 7.96
C ARG A 136 3.18 1.84 8.53
N ALA A 137 3.87 2.83 7.95
CA ALA A 137 3.94 4.18 8.49
C ALA A 137 2.56 4.79 8.73
N ARG A 138 1.59 4.56 7.83
CA ARG A 138 0.21 5.06 7.97
C ARG A 138 -0.49 4.56 9.22
N GLY A 139 -0.44 3.25 9.46
CA GLY A 139 -1.08 2.65 10.63
C GLY A 139 -0.47 3.14 11.94
N MET A 140 0.81 3.52 11.91
CA MET A 140 1.56 3.98 13.07
C MET A 140 1.39 5.48 13.36
N LEU A 141 0.90 6.28 12.40
CA LEU A 141 0.76 7.74 12.58
C LEU A 141 -0.13 8.12 13.75
N ALA A 142 -1.27 7.44 13.90
CA ALA A 142 -2.22 7.74 14.97
C ALA A 142 -1.60 7.43 16.34
N LEU A 143 -1.05 6.22 16.50
CA LEU A 143 -0.43 5.77 17.74
C LEU A 143 0.76 6.66 18.15
N MET A 144 1.70 6.89 17.23
CA MET A 144 2.87 7.73 17.47
C MET A 144 2.49 9.20 17.68
N GLY A 145 1.41 9.65 17.05
CA GLY A 145 0.88 11.01 17.21
C GLY A 145 0.30 11.25 18.60
N VAL A 146 -0.47 10.30 19.13
CA VAL A 146 -0.97 10.36 20.51
C VAL A 146 0.18 10.39 21.52
N ALA A 147 1.18 9.51 21.34
CA ALA A 147 2.37 9.51 22.19
C ALA A 147 3.14 10.85 22.12
N SER A 148 3.31 11.40 20.92
CA SER A 148 3.99 12.69 20.70
C SER A 148 3.23 13.85 21.35
N LEU A 149 1.90 13.87 21.23
CA LEU A 149 1.05 14.89 21.84
C LEU A 149 1.10 14.81 23.37
N GLY A 150 1.02 13.60 23.93
CA GLY A 150 1.18 13.39 25.37
C GLY A 150 2.51 13.93 25.89
N LEU A 151 3.62 13.62 25.21
CA LEU A 151 4.95 14.13 25.56
C LEU A 151 5.07 15.66 25.43
N LEU A 152 4.40 16.25 24.43
CA LEU A 152 4.36 17.71 24.27
C LEU A 152 3.61 18.39 25.43
N VAL A 153 2.47 17.83 25.83
CA VAL A 153 1.71 18.31 27.00
C VAL A 153 2.52 18.15 28.28
N SER A 154 3.15 16.99 28.49
CA SER A 154 4.02 16.76 29.66
C SER A 154 5.20 17.74 29.71
N ALA A 155 5.85 18.01 28.57
CA ALA A 155 6.92 19.01 28.48
C ALA A 155 6.40 20.42 28.81
N ALA A 156 5.24 20.81 28.26
CA ALA A 156 4.65 22.11 28.56
C ALA A 156 4.34 22.29 30.06
N ILE A 157 3.84 21.25 30.73
CA ILE A 157 3.60 21.25 32.18
C ILE A 157 4.92 21.36 32.95
N GLY A 158 5.96 20.60 32.55
CA GLY A 158 7.27 20.63 33.19
C GLY A 158 7.95 22.00 33.10
N VAL A 159 7.92 22.62 31.92
CA VAL A 159 8.42 23.97 31.69
C VAL A 159 7.65 25.00 32.52
N ALA A 160 6.32 24.92 32.55
CA ALA A 160 5.49 25.84 33.35
C ALA A 160 5.75 25.71 34.85
N GLY A 161 6.12 24.52 35.32
CA GLY A 161 6.52 24.26 36.71
C GLY A 161 7.97 24.61 37.03
N ALA A 162 8.79 25.00 36.05
CA ALA A 162 10.25 25.17 36.17
C ALA A 162 10.98 23.94 36.75
N THR A 163 10.43 22.74 36.53
CA THR A 163 10.92 21.49 37.13
C THR A 163 11.81 20.67 36.19
N THR A 164 12.03 21.11 34.95
CA THR A 164 12.71 20.31 33.93
C THR A 164 14.09 20.81 33.55
N THR A 165 14.98 19.86 33.26
CA THR A 165 16.35 20.11 32.77
C THR A 165 16.36 20.13 31.25
N VAL A 166 17.21 20.96 30.65
CA VAL A 166 17.37 21.10 29.18
C VAL A 166 17.60 19.74 28.48
N THR A 167 18.30 18.83 29.15
CA THR A 167 18.59 17.47 28.67
C THR A 167 17.37 16.54 28.69
N GLY A 168 16.40 16.76 29.60
CA GLY A 168 15.13 16.02 29.62
C GLY A 168 14.25 16.36 28.42
N GLU A 169 14.11 17.66 28.14
CA GLU A 169 13.26 18.18 27.05
C GLU A 169 13.75 17.77 25.66
N LEU A 170 15.08 17.67 25.46
CA LEU A 170 15.69 17.20 24.21
C LEU A 170 15.21 15.79 23.83
N GLY A 171 14.98 14.91 24.81
CA GLY A 171 14.45 13.57 24.57
C GLY A 171 12.98 13.53 24.15
N HIS A 172 12.22 14.60 24.37
CA HIS A 172 10.82 14.70 23.92
C HIS A 172 10.77 15.20 22.47
N LEU A 173 11.68 16.11 22.11
CA LEU A 173 11.81 16.65 20.75
C LEU A 173 12.15 15.57 19.72
N THR A 174 12.95 14.56 20.09
CA THR A 174 13.30 13.44 19.19
C THR A 174 12.08 12.63 18.77
N VAL A 175 11.11 12.40 19.68
CA VAL A 175 9.87 11.69 19.38
C VAL A 175 9.00 12.50 18.42
N ILE A 176 8.85 13.80 18.70
CA ILE A 176 8.07 14.71 17.86
C ILE A 176 8.68 14.79 16.46
N ALA A 177 10.01 14.94 16.36
CA ALA A 177 10.73 14.91 15.10
C ALA A 177 10.50 13.58 14.35
N GLY A 178 10.55 12.45 15.05
CA GLY A 178 10.26 11.13 14.49
C GLY A 178 8.85 11.03 13.92
N TRP A 179 7.85 11.56 14.64
CA TRP A 179 6.47 11.60 14.17
C TRP A 179 6.30 12.49 12.93
N VAL A 180 6.96 13.64 12.88
CA VAL A 180 6.96 14.52 11.70
C VAL A 180 7.59 13.83 10.49
N VAL A 181 8.74 13.16 10.67
CA VAL A 181 9.38 12.40 9.58
C VAL A 181 8.49 11.23 9.14
N LEU A 182 7.81 10.56 10.08
CA LEU A 182 6.84 9.51 9.79
C LEU A 182 5.66 10.01 8.96
N MET A 183 5.14 11.22 9.26
CA MET A 183 4.10 11.88 8.44
C MET A 183 4.60 12.14 7.02
N VAL A 184 5.84 12.62 6.87
CA VAL A 184 6.43 12.86 5.54
C VAL A 184 6.57 11.54 4.76
N LEU A 185 7.01 10.46 5.41
CA LEU A 185 7.13 9.15 4.78
C LEU A 185 5.76 8.59 4.35
N ALA A 186 4.78 8.63 5.24
CA ALA A 186 3.42 8.14 4.98
C ALA A 186 2.72 8.89 3.82
N ARG A 187 2.94 10.20 3.70
CA ARG A 187 2.44 11.03 2.57
C ARG A 187 3.13 10.72 1.25
N ARG A 188 4.36 10.22 1.26
CA ARG A 188 5.07 9.84 0.03
C ARG A 188 4.59 8.49 -0.49
N ASP A 189 4.40 7.53 0.40
CA ASP A 189 3.87 6.22 0.02
C ASP A 189 2.45 6.28 -0.54
N THR A 190 1.64 7.29 -0.20
CA THR A 190 0.31 7.50 -0.82
C THR A 190 0.42 8.04 -2.23
N HIS A 191 1.38 8.94 -2.49
CA HIS A 191 1.62 9.52 -3.80
C HIS A 191 2.28 8.54 -4.76
N ASP A 192 3.18 7.70 -4.25
CA ASP A 192 3.80 6.59 -4.97
C ASP A 192 2.94 5.32 -4.90
N GLY A 193 1.61 5.46 -4.73
CA GLY A 193 0.63 4.37 -4.62
C GLY A 193 0.85 3.30 -5.68
N PRO A 194 0.38 2.05 -5.47
CA PRO A 194 0.88 0.84 -6.13
C PRO A 194 0.70 0.85 -7.65
N LEU A 195 1.53 1.63 -8.36
CA LEU A 195 1.76 1.59 -9.79
C LEU A 195 2.75 0.47 -10.10
N ARG A 196 2.54 -0.68 -9.45
CA ARG A 196 3.04 -1.96 -9.95
C ARG A 196 1.85 -2.71 -10.52
N PRO A 197 1.52 -2.52 -11.81
CA PRO A 197 0.96 -3.61 -12.56
C PRO A 197 1.94 -4.78 -12.42
N ARG A 198 1.57 -5.83 -11.65
CA ARG A 198 2.28 -7.12 -11.63
C ARG A 198 2.37 -7.74 -13.04
N THR A 199 1.64 -7.19 -14.01
CA THR A 199 1.58 -7.61 -15.41
C THR A 199 2.76 -7.15 -16.27
N ALA A 200 3.58 -6.18 -15.84
CA ALA A 200 4.71 -5.69 -16.66
C ALA A 200 5.85 -6.70 -16.84
N ARG A 201 5.91 -7.77 -16.02
CA ARG A 201 6.88 -8.86 -16.22
C ARG A 201 6.41 -9.89 -17.26
N SER A 202 5.09 -10.02 -17.48
CA SER A 202 4.52 -10.91 -18.51
C SER A 202 4.51 -10.25 -19.90
N ALA A 203 4.27 -8.93 -19.97
CA ALA A 203 4.27 -8.19 -21.24
C ALA A 203 5.64 -8.20 -21.96
N ARG A 204 6.75 -8.29 -21.22
CA ARG A 204 8.09 -8.45 -21.83
C ARG A 204 8.35 -9.84 -22.40
N SER A 205 7.60 -10.87 -21.97
CA SER A 205 7.68 -12.22 -22.54
C SER A 205 6.91 -12.32 -23.86
N LEU A 206 5.74 -11.66 -23.94
CA LEU A 206 4.91 -11.67 -25.15
C LEU A 206 5.44 -10.76 -26.26
N ALA A 207 6.06 -9.62 -25.92
CA ALA A 207 6.63 -8.71 -26.92
C ALA A 207 7.88 -9.27 -27.63
N VAL A 208 8.60 -10.22 -27.02
CA VAL A 208 9.77 -10.88 -27.65
C VAL A 208 9.34 -12.00 -28.60
N THR A 209 8.16 -12.61 -28.40
CA THR A 209 7.66 -13.68 -29.28
C THR A 209 6.97 -13.15 -30.55
N THR A 210 6.33 -11.97 -30.50
CA THR A 210 5.58 -11.44 -31.66
C THR A 210 6.47 -10.88 -32.77
N THR A 211 7.72 -10.49 -32.51
CA THR A 211 8.59 -9.92 -33.56
C THR A 211 9.39 -10.97 -34.35
N GLN A 212 9.21 -12.28 -34.09
CA GLN A 212 9.95 -13.33 -34.81
C GLN A 212 9.13 -14.03 -35.91
N SER A 213 7.85 -13.70 -36.10
CA SER A 213 6.97 -14.44 -37.03
C SER A 213 6.54 -13.68 -38.30
N PHE A 214 7.25 -12.64 -38.70
CA PHE A 214 6.97 -11.93 -39.96
C PHE A 214 8.28 -11.67 -40.71
N ASP A 215 8.73 -12.69 -41.46
CA ASP A 215 9.26 -12.52 -42.82
C ASP A 215 9.55 -13.91 -43.41
N GLU A 216 8.56 -14.48 -44.10
CA GLU A 216 8.82 -15.50 -45.13
C GLU A 216 7.96 -15.15 -46.36
N PRO A 217 8.53 -14.52 -47.39
CA PRO A 217 7.81 -14.33 -48.64
C PRO A 217 7.70 -15.68 -49.35
N ALA A 218 6.46 -16.14 -49.51
CA ALA A 218 6.09 -17.29 -50.30
C ALA A 218 6.61 -17.17 -51.75
N SER A 219 7.62 -17.97 -52.12
CA SER A 219 7.95 -18.22 -53.52
C SER A 219 7.24 -19.50 -53.97
N GLY A 220 6.09 -19.35 -54.60
CA GLY A 220 5.34 -20.44 -55.21
C GLY A 220 4.87 -20.05 -56.61
N ALA A 221 5.16 -20.95 -57.55
CA ALA A 221 4.54 -21.12 -58.87
C ALA A 221 5.19 -20.47 -60.12
N SER A 222 5.85 -21.37 -60.85
CA SER A 222 5.61 -21.71 -62.27
C SER A 222 6.03 -20.75 -63.38
N ARG A 223 6.87 -21.28 -64.26
CA ARG A 223 6.68 -21.24 -65.73
C ARG A 223 7.57 -22.30 -66.39
N GLU A 224 6.95 -23.42 -66.69
CA GLU A 224 7.34 -24.30 -67.78
C GLU A 224 6.90 -23.64 -69.12
N SER A 225 7.61 -23.96 -70.20
CA SER A 225 7.42 -23.59 -71.62
C SER A 225 8.26 -22.42 -72.19
N ALA A 226 9.40 -22.76 -72.81
CA ALA A 226 9.77 -22.31 -74.15
C ALA A 226 10.95 -23.14 -74.72
N ARG A 227 10.64 -23.85 -75.81
CA ARG A 227 11.48 -24.35 -76.93
C ARG A 227 12.94 -23.85 -76.99
N ALA A 228 13.87 -24.78 -77.24
CA ALA A 228 14.73 -24.86 -78.45
C ALA A 228 16.14 -25.40 -78.15
N ALA A 229 16.38 -26.68 -78.50
CA ALA A 229 17.55 -27.21 -79.21
C ALA A 229 17.42 -28.73 -79.30
#